data_AF-A0A537R788-F1
#
_entry.id   AF-A0A537R788-F1
#
_cell.length_a   1.000
_cell.length_b   1.000
_cell.length_c   1.000
_cell.angle_alpha   90.00
_cell.angle_beta   90.00
_cell.angle_gamma   90.00
#
_symmetry.space_group_name_H-M   'P 1'
#
loop_
_entity.id
_entity.type
_entity.pdbx_description
1 polymer ?
#
loop_
_entity_poly.entity_id
_entity_poly.type
_entity_poly.pdbx_seq_one_letter_code
_entity_poly.pdbx_strand_id
1 'polypeptide(L)'
;FSLNLDNPTVSTASEAFRRAADGAPGWKGQAWTTTIEVPVTTLDTLVLRHGPAAFIKIDVEGSEADALAGLSSPSPALSFEFTTIQPCVTATCIERCAELGYTRYNAVLGENLSFVHDAWIGAEAIGAWVRALPQNANSGDIYARLPARL
;
A
#
# COMPACT_ATOMS: atom_id res chain seq x y z
N PHE A 1 -4.78 -16.97 6.15
CA PHE A 1 -4.91 -15.57 6.61
C PHE A 1 -4.71 -15.55 8.12
N SER A 2 -3.84 -14.69 8.62
CA SER A 2 -3.48 -14.61 10.05
C SER A 2 -4.24 -13.44 10.70
N LEU A 3 -4.97 -13.73 11.76
CA LEU A 3 -5.80 -12.77 12.48
C LEU A 3 -5.06 -12.19 13.69
N ASN A 4 -5.09 -10.87 13.80
CA ASN A 4 -4.77 -10.17 15.03
C ASN A 4 -6.11 -9.79 15.71
N LEU A 5 -6.51 -10.55 16.72
CA LEU A 5 -7.84 -10.40 17.33
C LEU A 5 -8.00 -9.10 18.12
N ASP A 6 -6.90 -8.61 18.71
CA ASP A 6 -6.89 -7.39 19.51
C ASP A 6 -6.77 -6.13 18.64
N ASN A 7 -6.24 -6.28 17.42
CA ASN A 7 -6.20 -5.24 16.41
C ASN A 7 -6.53 -5.81 15.01
N PRO A 8 -7.82 -6.01 14.69
CA PRO A 8 -8.23 -6.70 13.47
C PRO A 8 -7.80 -6.02 12.17
N THR A 9 -7.56 -4.71 12.17
CA THR A 9 -7.19 -3.95 10.97
C THR A 9 -5.87 -4.44 10.39
N VAL A 10 -4.92 -4.84 11.24
CA VAL A 10 -3.60 -5.34 10.81
C VAL A 10 -3.56 -6.85 10.59
N SER A 11 -4.70 -7.51 10.45
CA SER A 11 -4.76 -8.93 10.06
C SER A 11 -4.27 -9.08 8.63
N THR A 12 -3.47 -10.11 8.35
CA THR A 12 -2.73 -10.17 7.09
C THR A 12 -2.60 -11.58 6.53
N ALA A 13 -2.51 -11.68 5.20
CA ALA A 13 -2.04 -12.88 4.50
C ALA A 13 -0.50 -12.95 4.41
N SER A 14 0.20 -11.83 4.61
CA SER A 14 1.64 -11.67 4.43
C SER A 14 2.42 -12.19 5.62
N GLU A 15 3.14 -13.30 5.43
CA GLU A 15 4.12 -13.77 6.42
C GLU A 15 5.29 -12.79 6.56
N ALA A 16 5.72 -12.18 5.46
CA ALA A 16 6.80 -11.19 5.47
C ALA A 16 6.45 -9.97 6.32
N PHE A 17 5.19 -9.52 6.30
CA PHE A 17 4.71 -8.44 7.15
C PHE A 17 4.80 -8.79 8.63
N ARG A 18 4.26 -9.96 9.02
CA ARG A 18 4.33 -10.42 10.42
C ARG A 18 5.76 -10.55 10.92
N ARG A 19 6.68 -11.03 10.07
CA ARG A 19 8.11 -11.11 10.39
C ARG A 19 8.76 -9.73 10.53
N ALA A 20 8.37 -8.77 9.70
CA ALA A 20 8.88 -7.40 9.77
C ALA A 20 8.34 -6.63 10.98
N ALA A 21 7.11 -6.92 11.40
CA ALA A 21 6.48 -6.35 12.58
C ALA A 21 7.09 -6.90 13.89
N ASP A 22 7.55 -8.15 13.89
CA ASP A 22 8.16 -8.77 15.07
C ASP A 22 9.41 -8.00 15.52
N GLY A 23 9.37 -7.48 16.76
CA GLY A 23 10.42 -6.66 17.35
C GLY A 23 10.47 -5.20 16.88
N ALA A 24 9.66 -4.79 15.90
CA ALA A 24 9.64 -3.40 15.44
C ALA A 24 9.01 -2.46 16.51
N PRO A 25 9.65 -1.32 16.87
CA PRO A 25 9.18 -0.47 17.95
C PRO A 25 7.74 0.03 17.81
N GLY A 26 7.31 0.37 16.59
CA GLY A 26 5.94 0.83 16.28
C GLY A 26 4.88 -0.28 16.25
N TRP A 27 5.31 -1.54 16.36
CA TRP A 27 4.46 -2.73 16.22
C TRP A 27 4.48 -3.60 17.49
N LYS A 28 4.99 -3.07 18.61
CA LYS A 28 4.99 -3.78 19.90
C LYS A 28 3.57 -4.13 20.32
N GLY A 29 3.40 -5.36 20.80
CA GLY A 29 2.11 -5.88 21.26
C GLY A 29 1.18 -6.38 20.15
N GLN A 30 1.55 -6.22 18.87
CA GLN A 30 0.80 -6.84 17.78
C GLN A 30 1.04 -8.35 17.77
N ALA A 31 -0.03 -9.14 17.71
CA ALA A 31 0.03 -10.58 17.80
C ALA A 31 -0.99 -11.23 16.85
N TRP A 32 -0.49 -12.15 16.00
CA TRP A 32 -1.34 -12.92 15.09
C TRP A 32 -1.46 -14.35 15.59
N THR A 33 -2.47 -14.61 16.42
CA THR A 33 -2.59 -15.86 17.21
C THR A 33 -3.50 -16.90 16.56
N THR A 34 -4.33 -16.50 15.60
CA THR A 34 -5.33 -17.35 14.94
C THR A 34 -5.15 -17.31 13.44
N THR A 35 -5.44 -18.41 12.75
CA THR A 35 -5.45 -18.47 11.28
C THR A 35 -6.79 -18.97 10.77
N ILE A 36 -7.20 -18.42 9.63
CA ILE A 36 -8.39 -18.84 8.88
C ILE A 36 -8.04 -18.99 7.39
N GLU A 37 -8.84 -19.79 6.69
CA GLU A 37 -8.84 -19.86 5.23
C GLU A 37 -9.76 -18.78 4.65
N VAL A 38 -9.28 -18.06 3.64
CA VAL A 38 -10.05 -17.05 2.92
C VAL A 38 -9.80 -17.21 1.42
N PRO A 39 -10.82 -17.04 0.57
CA PRO A 39 -10.60 -16.95 -0.87
C PRO A 39 -9.81 -15.69 -1.20
N VAL A 40 -8.89 -15.80 -2.16
CA VAL A 40 -8.12 -14.68 -2.70
C VAL A 40 -8.60 -14.38 -4.12
N THR A 41 -8.55 -13.10 -4.51
CA THR A 41 -8.91 -12.64 -5.85
C THR A 41 -7.89 -11.61 -6.35
N THR A 42 -8.02 -11.19 -7.60
CA THR A 42 -7.16 -10.16 -8.21
C THR A 42 -7.96 -8.88 -8.44
N LEU A 43 -7.28 -7.74 -8.53
CA LEU A 43 -7.93 -6.48 -8.92
C LEU A 43 -8.57 -6.59 -10.30
N ASP A 44 -7.96 -7.29 -11.26
CA ASP A 44 -8.57 -7.57 -12.57
C ASP A 44 -9.88 -8.34 -12.46
N THR A 45 -9.96 -9.35 -11.59
CA THR A 45 -11.21 -10.09 -11.36
C THR A 45 -12.30 -9.18 -10.79
N LEU A 46 -11.94 -8.26 -9.89
CA LEU A 46 -12.87 -7.26 -9.35
C LEU A 46 -13.32 -6.27 -10.43
N VAL A 47 -12.40 -5.80 -11.28
CA VAL A 47 -12.73 -4.90 -12.41
C VAL A 47 -13.65 -5.60 -13.42
N LEU A 48 -13.41 -6.87 -13.74
CA LEU A 48 -14.29 -7.64 -14.63
C LEU A 48 -15.71 -7.77 -14.05
N ARG A 49 -15.82 -7.93 -12.73
CA ARG A 49 -17.10 -8.13 -12.04
C ARG A 49 -17.89 -6.83 -11.83
N HIS A 50 -17.20 -5.75 -11.50
CA HIS A 50 -17.82 -4.50 -11.04
C HIS A 50 -17.66 -3.34 -12.03
N GLY A 51 -16.87 -3.52 -13.09
CA GLY A 51 -16.49 -2.47 -14.02
C GLY A 51 -15.26 -1.68 -13.55
N PRO A 52 -14.79 -0.73 -14.37
CA PRO A 52 -13.63 0.09 -14.03
C PRO A 52 -13.91 1.01 -12.83
N ALA A 53 -12.97 1.08 -11.91
CA ALA A 53 -13.05 1.97 -10.75
C ALA A 53 -12.53 3.38 -11.08
N ALA A 54 -13.22 4.41 -10.57
CA ALA A 54 -12.72 5.79 -10.62
C ALA A 54 -11.50 5.99 -9.70
N PHE A 55 -11.42 5.20 -8.62
CA PHE A 55 -10.34 5.20 -7.64
C PHE A 55 -10.20 3.82 -7.00
N ILE A 56 -8.99 3.41 -6.68
CA ILE A 56 -8.69 2.16 -5.95
C ILE A 56 -7.87 2.52 -4.70
N LYS A 57 -8.28 2.07 -3.52
CA LYS A 57 -7.47 2.07 -2.30
C LYS A 57 -6.98 0.65 -2.07
N ILE A 58 -5.69 0.46 -1.89
CA ILE A 58 -5.05 -0.82 -1.58
C ILE A 58 -4.50 -0.74 -0.16
N ASP A 59 -5.03 -1.56 0.72
CA ASP A 59 -4.72 -1.59 2.14
C ASP A 59 -4.85 -3.05 2.57
N VAL A 60 -3.76 -3.81 2.41
CA VAL A 60 -3.78 -5.28 2.49
C VAL A 60 -2.63 -5.82 3.35
N GLU A 61 -2.08 -4.95 4.20
CA GLU A 61 -1.14 -5.25 5.27
C GLU A 61 0.06 -6.09 4.79
N GLY A 62 0.83 -5.54 3.86
CA GLY A 62 2.08 -6.11 3.35
C GLY A 62 1.92 -7.05 2.16
N SER A 63 0.77 -7.00 1.49
CA SER A 63 0.48 -7.65 0.21
C SER A 63 0.20 -6.63 -0.92
N GLU A 64 0.57 -5.36 -0.75
CA GLU A 64 0.25 -4.27 -1.67
C GLU A 64 0.86 -4.51 -3.05
N ALA A 65 2.10 -5.01 -3.08
CA ALA A 65 2.78 -5.36 -4.33
C ALA A 65 2.06 -6.49 -5.08
N ASP A 66 1.59 -7.53 -4.37
CA ASP A 66 0.83 -8.64 -4.96
C ASP A 66 -0.53 -8.15 -5.49
N ALA A 67 -1.21 -7.29 -4.73
CA ALA A 67 -2.47 -6.69 -5.16
C ALA A 67 -2.30 -5.87 -6.44
N LEU A 68 -1.28 -5.00 -6.50
CA LEU A 68 -0.94 -4.19 -7.69
C LEU A 68 -0.50 -5.03 -8.89
N ALA A 69 0.19 -6.16 -8.67
CA ALA A 69 0.57 -7.08 -9.73
C ALA A 69 -0.67 -7.70 -10.42
N GLY A 70 -1.77 -7.86 -9.67
CA GLY A 70 -3.05 -8.33 -10.19
C GLY A 70 -3.91 -7.26 -10.90
N LEU A 71 -3.39 -6.06 -11.15
CA LEU A 71 -4.04 -4.99 -11.89
C LEU A 71 -3.38 -4.83 -13.27
N SER A 72 -4.14 -5.03 -14.35
CA SER A 72 -3.66 -4.88 -15.73
C SER A 72 -4.03 -3.53 -16.35
N SER A 73 -5.14 -2.91 -15.94
CA SER A 73 -5.59 -1.62 -16.47
C SER A 73 -5.67 -0.57 -15.35
N PRO A 74 -5.02 0.60 -15.49
CA PRO A 74 -5.00 1.60 -14.43
C PRO A 74 -6.38 2.27 -14.24
N SER A 75 -6.71 2.60 -13.00
CA SER A 75 -7.74 3.60 -12.68
C SER A 75 -7.18 5.02 -12.88
N PRO A 76 -8.01 6.06 -12.96
CA PRO A 76 -7.54 7.45 -13.01
C PRO A 76 -6.58 7.82 -11.87
N ALA A 77 -6.82 7.28 -10.69
CA ALA A 77 -5.95 7.37 -9.54
C ALA A 77 -6.09 6.14 -8.63
N LEU A 78 -5.09 5.89 -7.80
CA LEU A 78 -5.14 4.91 -6.72
C LEU A 78 -4.36 5.42 -5.51
N SER A 79 -4.53 4.76 -4.37
CA SER A 79 -3.57 4.81 -3.28
C SER A 79 -3.24 3.42 -2.78
N PHE A 80 -2.04 3.26 -2.23
CA PHE A 80 -1.63 2.06 -1.52
C PHE A 80 -0.98 2.43 -0.19
N GLU A 81 -1.22 1.61 0.83
CA GLU A 81 -0.56 1.75 2.11
C GLU A 81 0.95 1.48 1.98
N PHE A 82 1.75 2.17 2.76
CA PHE A 82 3.13 1.79 3.03
C PHE A 82 3.37 1.70 4.53
N THR A 83 4.28 0.81 4.91
CA THR A 83 4.81 0.75 6.28
C THR A 83 6.33 0.94 6.25
N THR A 84 6.88 1.58 7.28
CA THR A 84 8.34 1.77 7.40
C THR A 84 9.09 0.47 7.68
N ILE A 85 8.37 -0.57 8.13
CA ILE A 85 8.90 -1.92 8.35
C ILE A 85 9.05 -2.73 7.05
N GLN A 86 8.41 -2.31 5.95
CA GLN A 86 8.50 -2.97 4.64
C GLN A 86 8.84 -2.01 3.49
N PRO A 87 9.97 -1.29 3.55
CA PRO A 87 10.33 -0.30 2.54
C PRO A 87 10.52 -0.89 1.13
N CYS A 88 10.87 -2.18 1.03
CA CYS A 88 11.00 -2.88 -0.25
C CYS A 88 9.63 -3.09 -0.93
N VAL A 89 8.57 -3.37 -0.16
CA VAL A 89 7.21 -3.52 -0.71
C VAL A 89 6.76 -2.20 -1.33
N THR A 90 7.00 -1.09 -0.63
CA THR A 90 6.72 0.25 -1.14
C THR A 90 7.45 0.55 -2.45
N ALA A 91 8.74 0.20 -2.53
CA ALA A 91 9.53 0.41 -3.75
C ALA A 91 8.92 -0.38 -4.94
N THR A 92 8.60 -1.65 -4.75
CA THR A 92 7.94 -2.49 -5.77
C THR A 92 6.57 -1.91 -6.17
N CYS A 93 5.79 -1.36 -5.23
CA CYS A 93 4.51 -0.73 -5.55
C CYS A 93 4.68 0.53 -6.42
N ILE A 94 5.68 1.37 -6.12
CA ILE A 94 5.99 2.57 -6.91
C ILE A 94 6.41 2.18 -8.33
N GLU A 95 7.29 1.19 -8.47
CA GLU A 95 7.73 0.65 -9.76
C GLU A 95 6.54 0.14 -10.57
N ARG A 96 5.69 -0.70 -9.96
CA ARG A 96 4.50 -1.23 -10.61
C ARG A 96 3.52 -0.12 -11.02
N CYS A 97 3.37 0.91 -10.18
CA CYS A 97 2.56 2.07 -10.55
C CYS A 97 3.14 2.81 -11.78
N ALA A 98 4.46 2.96 -11.86
CA ALA A 98 5.10 3.60 -13.00
C ALA A 98 4.89 2.79 -14.30
N GLU A 99 4.97 1.46 -14.23
CA GLU A 99 4.66 0.56 -15.36
C GLU A 99 3.21 0.69 -15.85
N LEU A 100 2.27 0.92 -14.91
CA LEU A 100 0.86 1.17 -15.21
C LEU A 100 0.58 2.57 -15.77
N GLY A 101 1.60 3.44 -15.86
CA GLY A 101 1.50 4.77 -16.44
C GLY A 101 1.15 5.88 -15.45
N TYR A 102 1.19 5.62 -14.14
CA TYR A 102 1.09 6.69 -13.14
C TYR A 102 2.35 7.56 -13.16
N THR A 103 2.18 8.88 -13.13
CA THR A 103 3.30 9.83 -13.30
C THR A 103 3.37 10.91 -12.22
N ARG A 104 2.38 10.96 -11.33
CA ARG A 104 2.25 11.97 -10.28
C ARG A 104 1.89 11.28 -8.99
N TYR A 105 2.65 11.60 -7.95
CA TYR A 105 2.55 10.99 -6.63
C TYR A 105 2.43 12.03 -5.54
N ASN A 106 1.75 11.68 -4.46
CA ASN A 106 1.77 12.39 -3.19
C ASN A 106 1.64 11.37 -2.05
N ALA A 107 1.76 11.78 -0.80
CA ALA A 107 1.56 10.89 0.33
C ALA A 107 0.78 11.54 1.46
N VAL A 108 0.16 10.70 2.28
CA VAL A 108 -0.38 11.05 3.58
C VAL A 108 0.39 10.22 4.61
N LEU A 109 0.82 10.83 5.71
CA LEU A 109 1.52 10.13 6.78
C LEU A 109 0.58 9.89 7.97
N GLY A 110 0.50 8.65 8.45
CA GLY A 110 -0.46 8.23 9.47
C GLY A 110 -1.89 8.62 9.11
N GLU A 111 -2.66 9.09 10.10
CA GLU A 111 -4.06 9.46 9.94
C GLU A 111 -4.28 10.97 9.70
N ASN A 112 -3.23 11.69 9.28
CA ASN A 112 -3.29 13.15 9.22
C ASN A 112 -4.20 13.71 8.09
N LEU A 113 -4.75 12.84 7.22
CA LEU A 113 -5.67 13.15 6.10
C LEU A 113 -5.26 14.34 5.21
N SER A 114 -3.99 14.73 5.25
CA SER A 114 -3.43 15.87 4.54
C SER A 114 -2.21 15.43 3.74
N PHE A 115 -2.10 15.91 2.51
CA PHE A 115 -0.92 15.63 1.69
C PHE A 115 0.33 16.25 2.28
N VAL A 116 1.42 15.48 2.31
CA VAL A 116 2.72 15.91 2.84
C VAL A 116 3.49 16.80 1.87
N HIS A 117 3.19 16.73 0.57
CA HIS A 117 3.81 17.57 -0.45
C HIS A 117 2.80 18.58 -1.02
N ASP A 118 3.20 19.84 -1.08
CA ASP A 118 2.39 20.93 -1.68
C ASP A 118 2.09 20.67 -3.17
N ALA A 119 3.04 20.06 -3.88
CA ALA A 119 2.90 19.66 -5.27
C ALA A 119 2.99 18.13 -5.42
N TRP A 120 2.30 17.60 -6.43
CA TRP A 120 2.47 16.21 -6.82
C TRP A 120 3.84 16.01 -7.47
N ILE A 121 4.61 15.02 -6.99
CA ILE A 121 5.99 14.75 -7.39
C ILE A 121 6.11 13.47 -8.23
N GLY A 122 7.31 13.17 -8.73
CA GLY A 122 7.61 11.97 -9.52
C GLY A 122 7.93 10.74 -8.67
N ALA A 123 7.97 9.56 -9.32
CA ALA A 123 8.21 8.26 -8.69
C ALA A 123 9.54 8.20 -7.91
N GLU A 124 10.63 8.73 -8.50
CA GLU A 124 11.93 8.77 -7.84
C GLU A 124 11.90 9.60 -6.55
N ALA A 125 11.28 10.78 -6.61
CA ALA A 125 11.21 11.70 -5.48
C ALA A 125 10.34 11.15 -4.33
N ILE A 126 9.18 10.54 -4.64
CA ILE A 126 8.34 9.94 -3.60
C ILE A 126 9.01 8.70 -3.00
N GLY A 127 9.70 7.90 -3.81
CA GLY A 127 10.47 6.75 -3.31
C GLY A 127 11.63 7.17 -2.41
N ALA A 128 12.33 8.26 -2.74
CA ALA A 128 13.36 8.83 -1.89
C ALA A 128 12.79 9.37 -0.58
N TRP A 129 11.63 10.02 -0.62
CA TRP A 129 10.93 10.52 0.57
C TRP A 129 10.57 9.39 1.53
N VAL A 130 9.93 8.31 1.06
CA VAL A 130 9.56 7.19 1.95
C VAL A 130 10.80 6.52 2.56
N ARG A 131 11.86 6.31 1.77
CA ARG A 131 13.11 5.71 2.28
C ARG A 131 13.78 6.57 3.37
N ALA A 132 13.55 7.88 3.37
CA ALA A 132 14.12 8.79 4.36
C ALA A 132 13.29 8.88 5.65
N LEU A 133 12.09 8.28 5.70
CA LEU A 133 11.25 8.31 6.89
C LEU A 133 11.92 7.53 8.04
N PRO A 134 11.87 8.07 9.27
CA PRO A 134 12.31 7.33 10.44
C PRO A 134 11.32 6.19 10.75
N GLN A 135 11.80 5.12 11.39
CA GLN A 135 10.96 3.95 11.70
C GLN A 135 9.72 4.25 12.58
N ASN A 136 9.73 5.35 13.34
CA ASN A 136 8.58 5.77 14.14
C ASN A 136 7.52 6.53 13.33
N ALA A 137 7.77 6.86 12.06
CA ALA A 137 6.74 7.35 11.14
C ALA A 137 5.68 6.27 10.86
N ASN A 138 6.06 5.00 11.03
CA ASN A 138 5.23 3.79 11.07
C ASN A 138 4.53 3.43 9.76
N SER A 139 3.53 4.20 9.33
CA SER A 139 2.76 3.92 8.12
C SER A 139 2.14 5.17 7.52
N GLY A 140 1.61 5.02 6.31
CA GLY A 140 0.86 6.05 5.59
C GLY A 140 0.41 5.54 4.23
N ASP A 141 -0.02 6.46 3.38
CA ASP A 141 -0.48 6.17 2.03
C ASP A 141 0.36 6.87 0.98
N ILE A 142 0.67 6.18 -0.11
CA ILE A 142 1.09 6.81 -1.36
C ILE A 142 -0.10 6.88 -2.31
N TYR A 143 -0.37 8.08 -2.81
CA TYR A 143 -1.36 8.34 -3.84
C TYR A 143 -0.65 8.44 -5.18
N ALA A 144 -1.21 7.82 -6.21
CA ALA A 144 -0.71 7.83 -7.59
C ALA A 144 -1.84 8.21 -8.55
N ARG A 145 -1.56 9.07 -9.54
CA ARG A 145 -2.54 9.45 -10.56
C ARG A 145 -1.96 9.47 -11.96
N LEU A 146 -2.81 9.11 -12.94
CA LEU A 146 -2.48 9.18 -14.35
C LEU A 146 -2.25 10.64 -14.76
N PRO A 147 -1.52 10.89 -15.86
CA PRO A 147 -1.48 12.22 -16.44
C PRO A 147 -2.90 12.70 -16.79
N ALA A 148 -3.14 14.01 -16.69
CA ALA A 148 -4.38 14.59 -17.18
C ALA A 148 -4.52 14.25 -18.68
N ARG A 149 -5.72 13.81 -19.10
CA ARG A 149 -6.02 13.69 -20.52
C ARG A 149 -6.02 15.11 -21.12
N LEU A 150 -5.23 15.30 -22.18
CA LEU A 150 -5.21 16.52 -22.99
C LEU A 150 -6.54 16.68 -23.74
#